data_AF-A0AA37PJ00-F1
#
_entry.id   AF-A0AA37PJ00-F1
#
_cell.length_a   1.000
_cell.length_b   1.000
_cell.length_c   1.000
_cell.angle_alpha   90.00
_cell.angle_beta   90.00
_cell.angle_gamma   90.00
#
_symmetry.space_group_name_H-M   'P 1'
#
loop_
_entity.id
_entity.type
_entity.pdbx_description
1 polymer ?
#
loop_
_entity_poly.entity_id
_entity_poly.type
_entity_poly.pdbx_seq_one_letter_code
_entity_poly.pdbx_strand_id
1 'polypeptide(L)'
;MSRVTIWHEDPGNAALVQRLRDAIADGGRLMVFLGAGLSFGAARLQSRATFDYDRYGPWWPHDLPFDGPAPDDDGLPLPSWPWLTSRMCRVIALQSPPEEHSSLRSFFIEEGPPDCAQLFRQTVGEANYREFLLAQFDTSRYDFIETTPSHAALVRLDLPLLFTTNYDELIEAAYLEAQLSLRVSITEEQFKVRRAERPPRHLVKLHGSIDQPDTIVLTRLDYARARAGRTEMLSSLRNEMIDTAFLFVGFSLSDPNFNLIHGDIRLVYGMNLPASYTVQGRRNPVKDRYLRSLAVNTVWLNSWNEMPDFLTRINPAVLVPAPARAPGG
;
A
#
# COMPACT_ATOMS: atom_id res chain seq x y z
N MET A 1 15.52 -28.04 -17.91
CA MET A 1 14.34 -27.18 -17.66
C MET A 1 13.93 -27.40 -16.21
N SER A 2 14.31 -26.51 -15.29
CA SER A 2 13.81 -26.56 -13.91
C SER A 2 12.31 -26.28 -13.92
N ARG A 3 11.49 -27.16 -13.33
CA ARG A 3 10.07 -26.87 -13.09
C ARG A 3 10.00 -25.57 -12.29
N VAL A 4 9.26 -24.58 -12.79
CA VAL A 4 8.89 -23.42 -11.97
C VAL A 4 7.97 -23.98 -10.89
N THR A 5 8.46 -24.05 -9.66
CA THR A 5 7.67 -24.51 -8.52
C THR A 5 6.51 -23.53 -8.32
N ILE A 6 5.30 -24.06 -8.18
CA ILE A 6 4.12 -23.24 -7.89
C ILE A 6 4.32 -22.64 -6.49
N TRP A 7 4.09 -21.34 -6.32
CA TRP A 7 4.47 -20.63 -5.09
C TRP A 7 3.89 -21.27 -3.82
N HIS A 8 2.68 -21.82 -3.86
CA HIS A 8 2.03 -22.43 -2.70
C HIS A 8 2.44 -23.90 -2.45
N GLU A 9 3.18 -24.52 -3.36
CA GLU A 9 3.78 -25.86 -3.16
C GLU A 9 5.12 -25.77 -2.41
N ASP A 10 5.71 -24.56 -2.31
CA ASP A 10 6.86 -24.33 -1.45
C ASP A 10 6.47 -24.60 0.03
N PRO A 11 7.16 -25.51 0.74
CA PRO A 11 6.81 -25.87 2.11
C PRO A 11 6.84 -24.68 3.08
N GLY A 12 7.70 -23.69 2.84
CA GLY A 12 7.78 -22.47 3.62
C GLY A 12 6.52 -21.62 3.46
N ASN A 13 6.12 -21.37 2.22
CA ASN A 13 4.88 -20.64 1.93
C ASN A 13 3.64 -21.38 2.44
N ALA A 14 3.55 -22.71 2.23
CA ALA A 14 2.40 -23.49 2.68
C ALA A 14 2.19 -23.40 4.20
N ALA A 15 3.28 -23.48 4.99
CA ALA A 15 3.22 -23.33 6.44
C ALA A 15 2.77 -21.92 6.86
N LEU A 16 3.24 -20.87 6.18
CA LEU A 16 2.84 -19.49 6.48
C LEU A 16 1.37 -19.23 6.13
N VAL A 17 0.90 -19.74 4.99
CA VAL A 17 -0.52 -19.67 4.60
C VAL A 17 -1.42 -20.34 5.64
N GLN A 18 -1.00 -21.48 6.19
CA GLN A 18 -1.77 -22.14 7.25
C GLN A 18 -1.85 -21.28 8.52
N ARG A 19 -0.73 -20.69 8.96
CA ARG A 19 -0.76 -19.78 10.13
C ARG A 19 -1.64 -18.56 9.92
N LEU A 20 -1.65 -18.01 8.70
CA LEU A 20 -2.55 -16.90 8.34
C LEU A 20 -4.01 -17.31 8.39
N ARG A 21 -4.35 -18.53 7.92
CA ARG A 21 -5.71 -19.08 8.05
C ARG A 21 -6.13 -19.20 9.51
N ASP A 22 -5.24 -19.74 10.36
CA ASP A 22 -5.52 -19.91 11.78
C ASP A 22 -5.77 -18.54 12.45
N ALA A 23 -4.97 -17.52 12.12
CA ALA A 23 -5.16 -16.16 12.61
C ALA A 23 -6.49 -15.52 12.16
N ILE A 24 -6.96 -15.81 10.95
CA ILE A 24 -8.27 -15.35 10.46
C ILE A 24 -9.41 -16.12 11.15
N ALA A 25 -9.26 -17.44 11.33
CA ALA A 25 -10.27 -18.29 11.97
C ALA A 25 -10.50 -17.93 13.44
N ASP A 26 -9.48 -17.46 14.15
CA ASP A 26 -9.55 -16.96 15.54
C ASP A 26 -10.21 -15.56 15.67
N GLY A 27 -11.31 -15.34 14.95
CA GLY A 27 -12.15 -14.15 15.06
C GLY A 27 -11.70 -12.96 14.21
N GLY A 28 -11.01 -13.20 13.09
CA GLY A 28 -10.62 -12.15 12.14
C GLY A 28 -9.44 -11.30 12.59
N ARG A 29 -8.56 -11.82 13.46
CA ARG A 29 -7.38 -11.13 14.00
C ARG A 29 -6.22 -11.06 13.01
N LEU A 30 -6.53 -10.70 11.78
CA LEU A 30 -5.53 -10.37 10.77
C LEU A 30 -5.71 -8.91 10.36
N MET A 31 -4.82 -8.06 10.84
CA MET A 31 -4.76 -6.69 10.35
C MET A 31 -4.01 -6.68 9.02
N VAL A 32 -4.64 -6.13 7.97
CA VAL A 32 -4.02 -6.01 6.65
C VAL A 32 -3.59 -4.56 6.40
N PHE A 33 -2.30 -4.34 6.11
CA PHE A 33 -1.82 -3.08 5.53
C PHE A 33 -1.84 -3.20 4.02
N LEU A 34 -2.48 -2.24 3.37
CA LEU A 34 -2.52 -2.15 1.93
C LEU A 34 -1.65 -0.97 1.50
N GLY A 35 -0.60 -1.27 0.74
CA GLY A 35 0.24 -0.27 0.09
C GLY A 35 -0.12 -0.08 -1.39
N ALA A 36 0.57 0.86 -2.05
CA ALA A 36 0.36 1.19 -3.47
C ALA A 36 0.50 -0.03 -4.39
N GLY A 37 1.18 -1.08 -3.92
CA GLY A 37 1.18 -2.44 -4.44
C GLY A 37 -0.16 -2.99 -4.93
N LEU A 38 -1.20 -2.78 -4.14
CA LEU A 38 -2.54 -3.29 -4.44
C LEU A 38 -3.18 -2.53 -5.62
N SER A 39 -3.00 -1.21 -5.64
CA SER A 39 -3.68 -0.28 -6.55
C SER A 39 -2.92 -0.07 -7.86
N PHE A 40 -1.60 -0.24 -7.91
CA PHE A 40 -0.77 -0.01 -9.11
C PHE A 40 -1.26 -0.74 -10.38
N GLY A 41 -1.74 -1.98 -10.23
CA GLY A 41 -2.24 -2.77 -11.35
C GLY A 41 -3.55 -2.26 -11.94
N ALA A 42 -4.31 -1.43 -11.20
CA ALA A 42 -5.62 -0.91 -11.61
C ALA A 42 -5.54 -0.01 -12.85
N ALA A 43 -4.47 0.77 -12.98
CA ALA A 43 -4.22 1.58 -14.17
C ALA A 43 -3.60 0.76 -15.34
N ARG A 44 -3.22 -0.50 -15.11
CA ARG A 44 -2.36 -1.30 -16.00
C ARG A 44 -2.99 -2.65 -16.38
N LEU A 45 -4.32 -2.75 -16.34
CA LEU A 45 -5.08 -4.01 -16.56
C LEU A 45 -4.80 -4.69 -17.92
N GLN A 46 -4.41 -3.91 -18.94
CA GLN A 46 -4.14 -4.42 -20.30
C GLN A 46 -2.68 -4.83 -20.54
N SER A 47 -1.76 -4.54 -19.61
CA SER A 47 -0.35 -4.92 -19.73
C SER A 47 -0.01 -5.98 -18.69
N ARG A 48 0.92 -6.90 -19.00
CA ARG A 48 1.54 -7.76 -17.99
C ARG A 48 2.43 -6.87 -17.12
N ALA A 49 1.83 -6.06 -16.25
CA ALA A 49 2.57 -5.14 -15.39
C ALA A 49 3.47 -5.94 -14.46
N THR A 50 4.78 -5.88 -14.70
CA THR A 50 5.76 -6.23 -13.68
C THR A 50 5.77 -5.10 -12.67
N PHE A 51 5.30 -5.38 -11.46
CA PHE A 51 5.38 -4.43 -10.36
C PHE A 51 6.84 -4.07 -10.08
N ASP A 52 7.13 -2.76 -9.98
CA ASP A 52 8.48 -2.21 -10.11
C ASP A 52 9.41 -2.40 -8.88
N TYR A 53 8.90 -2.93 -7.77
CA TYR A 53 9.71 -3.18 -6.56
C TYR A 53 10.84 -4.20 -6.77
N ASP A 54 10.76 -5.02 -7.82
CA ASP A 54 11.78 -6.04 -8.11
C ASP A 54 12.99 -5.48 -8.88
N ARG A 55 12.90 -4.24 -9.38
CA ARG A 55 13.94 -3.62 -10.22
C ARG A 55 14.76 -2.56 -9.50
N TYR A 56 14.16 -1.87 -8.55
CA TYR A 56 14.78 -0.72 -7.90
C TYR A 56 15.02 -0.96 -6.41
N GLY A 57 16.26 -0.74 -5.97
CA GLY A 57 16.67 -0.71 -4.57
C GLY A 57 15.98 0.43 -3.79
N PRO A 58 16.30 0.62 -2.50
CA PRO A 58 15.43 1.34 -1.57
C PRO A 58 15.04 2.75 -2.01
N TRP A 59 15.89 3.52 -2.67
CA TRP A 59 15.57 4.89 -3.09
C TRP A 59 16.43 5.27 -4.31
N TRP A 60 15.84 6.03 -5.24
CA TRP A 60 16.36 6.53 -6.52
C TRP A 60 17.49 5.71 -7.18
N PRO A 61 17.21 4.96 -8.27
CA PRO A 61 18.29 4.41 -9.10
C PRO A 61 19.14 5.57 -9.60
N HIS A 62 20.45 5.56 -9.35
CA HIS A 62 21.39 6.60 -9.81
C HIS A 62 21.31 6.86 -11.33
N ASP A 63 20.67 5.96 -12.06
CA ASP A 63 20.49 5.93 -13.51
C ASP A 63 19.15 6.52 -14.00
N LEU A 64 18.25 7.00 -13.12
CA LEU A 64 17.03 7.67 -13.58
C LEU A 64 17.35 9.03 -14.22
N PRO A 65 16.75 9.35 -15.39
CA PRO A 65 16.94 10.62 -16.08
C PRO A 65 16.35 11.78 -15.27
N PHE A 66 17.04 12.92 -15.31
CA PHE A 66 16.70 14.11 -14.53
C PHE A 66 15.64 14.99 -15.20
N ASP A 67 15.70 15.11 -16.53
CA ASP A 67 14.84 15.97 -17.35
C ASP A 67 13.94 15.18 -18.33
N GLY A 68 14.05 13.84 -18.31
CA GLY A 68 13.32 12.92 -19.17
C GLY A 68 12.36 12.01 -18.37
N PRO A 69 11.40 11.34 -19.04
CA PRO A 69 10.62 10.31 -18.40
C PRO A 69 11.55 9.20 -17.89
N ALA A 70 11.33 8.72 -16.67
CA ALA A 70 12.01 7.52 -16.19
C ALA A 70 11.81 6.39 -17.22
N PRO A 71 12.84 5.55 -17.50
CA PRO A 71 12.81 4.64 -18.66
C PRO A 71 11.65 3.63 -18.63
N ASP A 72 11.11 3.37 -17.43
CA ASP A 72 9.98 2.47 -17.20
C ASP A 72 8.73 3.20 -16.69
N ASP A 73 8.74 4.52 -16.53
CA ASP A 73 7.55 5.27 -16.14
C ASP A 73 6.59 5.37 -17.33
N ASP A 74 5.45 4.70 -17.21
CA ASP A 74 4.40 4.64 -18.23
C ASP A 74 3.49 5.89 -18.26
N GLY A 75 3.71 6.85 -17.36
CA GLY A 75 2.90 8.06 -17.26
C GLY A 75 1.47 7.82 -16.75
N LEU A 76 1.12 6.59 -16.40
CA LEU A 76 -0.21 6.24 -15.90
C LEU A 76 -0.36 6.61 -14.42
N PRO A 77 -1.59 6.84 -13.93
CA PRO A 77 -1.85 7.13 -12.52
C PRO A 77 -1.43 5.99 -11.59
N LEU A 78 -1.53 6.25 -10.29
CA LEU A 78 -1.10 5.38 -9.18
C LEU A 78 0.39 5.01 -9.29
N PRO A 79 1.30 6.01 -9.35
CA PRO A 79 2.73 5.77 -9.48
C PRO A 79 3.34 5.12 -8.24
N SER A 80 4.45 4.41 -8.42
CA SER A 80 5.35 4.04 -7.32
C SER A 80 6.06 5.28 -6.76
N TRP A 81 6.69 5.16 -5.59
CA TRP A 81 7.48 6.26 -5.03
C TRP A 81 8.57 6.80 -5.98
N PRO A 82 9.42 5.96 -6.62
CA PRO A 82 10.39 6.43 -7.60
C PRO A 82 9.77 7.20 -8.77
N TRP A 83 8.63 6.74 -9.30
CA TRP A 83 7.97 7.43 -10.41
C TRP A 83 7.34 8.73 -9.95
N LEU A 84 6.72 8.75 -8.76
CA LEU A 84 6.14 9.95 -8.19
C LEU A 84 7.20 11.04 -7.99
N THR A 85 8.34 10.70 -7.37
CA THR A 85 9.44 11.67 -7.17
C THR A 85 10.08 12.09 -8.47
N SER A 86 10.20 11.19 -9.46
CA SER A 86 10.72 11.53 -10.79
C SER A 86 9.80 12.51 -11.52
N ARG A 87 8.48 12.29 -11.47
CA ARG A 87 7.48 13.21 -12.01
C ARG A 87 7.54 14.58 -11.32
N MET A 88 7.69 14.62 -9.99
CA MET A 88 7.90 15.89 -9.25
C MET A 88 9.16 16.62 -9.71
N CYS A 89 10.29 15.91 -9.80
CA CYS A 89 11.57 16.45 -10.22
C CYS A 89 11.47 17.07 -11.62
N ARG A 90 10.85 16.36 -12.57
CA ARG A 90 10.61 16.83 -13.94
C ARG A 90 9.81 18.13 -13.97
N VAL A 91 8.75 18.24 -13.17
CA VAL A 91 7.92 19.45 -13.12
C VAL A 91 8.73 20.64 -12.60
N ILE A 92 9.53 20.45 -11.54
CA ILE A 92 10.40 21.51 -10.99
C ILE A 92 11.49 21.88 -12.01
N ALA A 93 12.16 20.91 -12.62
CA ALA A 93 13.24 21.14 -13.57
C ALA A 93 12.78 21.97 -14.79
N LEU A 94 11.54 21.79 -15.25
CA LEU A 94 10.95 22.60 -16.33
C LEU A 94 10.69 24.06 -15.94
N GLN A 95 10.57 24.35 -14.65
CA GLN A 95 10.32 25.69 -14.11
C GLN A 95 11.59 26.37 -13.58
N SER A 96 12.63 25.58 -13.29
CA SER A 96 13.90 26.06 -12.74
C SER A 96 14.90 26.47 -13.84
N PRO A 97 15.72 27.51 -13.59
CA PRO A 97 16.84 27.88 -14.46
C PRO A 97 17.86 26.74 -14.66
N PRO A 98 18.51 26.62 -15.83
CA PRO A 98 19.48 25.55 -16.12
C PRO A 98 20.62 25.43 -15.10
N GLU A 99 21.04 26.53 -14.48
CA GLU A 99 22.09 26.55 -13.46
C GLU A 99 21.71 25.81 -12.16
N GLU A 100 20.41 25.67 -11.86
CA GLU A 100 19.93 24.96 -10.68
C GLU A 100 19.78 23.44 -10.90
N HIS A 101 19.80 22.99 -12.16
CA HIS A 101 19.50 21.61 -12.54
C HIS A 101 20.43 20.59 -11.87
N SER A 102 21.72 20.90 -11.77
CA SER A 102 22.68 20.01 -11.09
C SER A 102 22.36 19.86 -9.61
N SER A 103 21.99 20.95 -8.93
CA SER A 103 21.69 20.95 -7.49
C SER A 103 20.37 20.25 -7.20
N LEU A 104 19.34 20.48 -8.04
CA LEU A 104 18.07 19.77 -7.97
C LEU A 104 18.27 18.26 -8.16
N ARG A 105 19.13 17.86 -9.10
CA ARG A 105 19.43 16.44 -9.34
C ARG A 105 20.04 15.81 -8.10
N SER A 106 21.06 16.44 -7.52
CA SER A 106 21.69 15.94 -6.28
C SER A 106 20.67 15.82 -5.15
N PHE A 107 19.81 16.83 -4.94
CA PHE A 107 18.79 16.79 -3.89
C PHE A 107 17.86 15.58 -4.02
N PHE A 108 17.31 15.32 -5.21
CA PHE A 108 16.39 14.19 -5.42
C PHE A 108 17.08 12.80 -5.37
N ILE A 109 18.39 12.75 -5.51
CA ILE A 109 19.20 11.52 -5.33
C ILE A 109 19.53 11.28 -3.86
N GLU A 110 19.85 12.34 -3.13
CA GLU A 110 20.37 12.27 -1.76
C GLU A 110 19.26 12.24 -0.70
N GLU A 111 18.13 12.92 -0.97
CA GLU A 111 17.04 13.07 -0.01
C GLU A 111 15.91 12.06 -0.22
N GLY A 112 15.18 11.77 0.86
CA GLY A 112 14.05 10.84 0.81
C GLY A 112 12.81 11.44 0.15
N PRO A 113 11.83 10.61 -0.28
CA PRO A 113 10.63 11.12 -0.94
C PRO A 113 9.79 12.13 -0.17
N PRO A 114 9.65 12.07 1.18
CA PRO A 114 8.94 13.12 1.91
C PRO A 114 9.60 14.50 1.80
N ASP A 115 10.92 14.55 1.73
CA ASP A 115 11.70 15.79 1.58
C ASP A 115 11.66 16.27 0.12
N CYS A 116 11.71 15.35 -0.86
CA CYS A 116 11.44 15.66 -2.28
C CYS A 116 10.04 16.25 -2.51
N ALA A 117 9.01 15.66 -1.90
CA ALA A 117 7.65 16.15 -1.97
C ALA A 117 7.49 17.50 -1.25
N GLN A 118 8.24 17.72 -0.17
CA GLN A 118 8.27 19.00 0.54
C GLN A 118 8.83 20.12 -0.33
N LEU A 119 9.96 19.88 -1.02
CA LEU A 119 10.52 20.82 -1.97
C LEU A 119 9.54 21.08 -3.11
N PHE A 120 8.97 20.02 -3.71
CA PHE A 120 7.97 20.13 -4.77
C PHE A 120 6.81 21.05 -4.39
N ARG A 121 6.17 20.81 -3.25
CA ARG A 121 5.04 21.62 -2.76
C ARG A 121 5.42 23.10 -2.56
N GLN A 122 6.63 23.37 -2.05
CA GLN A 122 7.13 24.73 -1.86
C GLN A 122 7.36 25.45 -3.19
N THR A 123 7.90 24.75 -4.20
CA THR A 123 8.21 25.33 -5.50
C THR A 123 6.95 25.61 -6.33
N VAL A 124 6.03 24.63 -6.42
CA VAL A 124 4.87 24.76 -7.32
C VAL A 124 3.69 25.50 -6.68
N GLY A 125 3.67 25.62 -5.35
CA GLY A 125 2.57 26.20 -4.58
C GLY A 125 1.38 25.27 -4.40
N GLU A 126 0.50 25.58 -3.45
CA GLU A 126 -0.59 24.71 -3.01
C GLU A 126 -1.56 24.28 -4.13
N ALA A 127 -1.94 25.19 -5.01
CA ALA A 127 -2.89 24.90 -6.09
C ALA A 127 -2.33 23.88 -7.09
N ASN A 128 -1.09 24.07 -7.56
CA ASN A 128 -0.44 23.15 -8.49
C ASN A 128 -0.06 21.84 -7.82
N TYR A 129 0.30 21.86 -6.54
CA TYR A 129 0.53 20.65 -5.74
C TYR A 129 -0.74 19.80 -5.66
N ARG A 130 -1.88 20.42 -5.33
CA ARG A 130 -3.17 19.74 -5.29
C ARG A 130 -3.55 19.14 -6.64
N GLU A 131 -3.42 19.93 -7.71
CA GLU A 131 -3.74 19.45 -9.06
C GLU A 131 -2.81 18.31 -9.51
N PHE A 132 -1.52 18.39 -9.17
CA PHE A 132 -0.58 17.31 -9.42
C PHE A 132 -1.02 16.02 -8.73
N LEU A 133 -1.39 16.07 -7.44
CA LEU A 133 -1.85 14.90 -6.71
C LEU A 133 -3.13 14.31 -7.31
N LEU A 134 -4.09 15.15 -7.67
CA LEU A 134 -5.32 14.69 -8.34
C LEU A 134 -4.98 13.99 -9.65
N ALA A 135 -4.11 14.55 -10.48
CA ALA A 135 -3.67 13.89 -11.71
C ALA A 135 -2.99 12.52 -11.44
N GLN A 136 -2.31 12.35 -10.30
CA GLN A 136 -1.64 11.09 -9.97
C GLN A 136 -2.57 10.02 -9.37
N PHE A 137 -3.54 10.41 -8.54
CA PHE A 137 -4.26 9.48 -7.66
C PHE A 137 -5.78 9.51 -7.77
N ASP A 138 -6.38 10.54 -8.40
CA ASP A 138 -7.83 10.65 -8.54
C ASP A 138 -8.30 9.70 -9.64
N THR A 139 -8.76 8.51 -9.24
CA THR A 139 -9.17 7.47 -10.17
C THR A 139 -10.42 7.84 -10.94
N SER A 140 -11.24 8.77 -10.43
CA SER A 140 -12.47 9.23 -11.12
C SER A 140 -12.19 10.00 -12.42
N ARG A 141 -10.95 10.45 -12.62
CA ARG A 141 -10.50 11.14 -13.85
C ARG A 141 -10.22 10.19 -15.01
N TYR A 142 -10.26 8.88 -14.79
CA TYR A 142 -9.79 7.88 -15.73
C TYR A 142 -10.78 6.71 -15.86
N ASP A 143 -11.56 6.70 -16.95
CA ASP A 143 -12.59 5.68 -17.21
C ASP A 143 -12.05 4.24 -17.35
N PHE A 144 -10.74 4.08 -17.54
CA PHE A 144 -10.10 2.77 -17.69
C PHE A 144 -9.58 2.17 -16.38
N ILE A 145 -9.68 2.89 -15.26
CA ILE A 145 -9.26 2.39 -13.95
C ILE A 145 -10.43 1.66 -13.31
N GLU A 146 -10.22 0.39 -12.99
CA GLU A 146 -11.20 -0.46 -12.32
C GLU A 146 -10.54 -1.19 -11.13
N THR A 147 -11.37 -1.74 -10.25
CA THR A 147 -10.88 -2.62 -9.19
C THR A 147 -10.17 -3.84 -9.79
N THR A 148 -9.11 -4.29 -9.13
CA THR A 148 -8.35 -5.48 -9.58
C THR A 148 -8.90 -6.75 -8.93
N PRO A 149 -8.61 -7.96 -9.46
CA PRO A 149 -8.95 -9.21 -8.80
C PRO A 149 -8.40 -9.33 -7.37
N SER A 150 -7.31 -8.62 -7.04
CA SER A 150 -6.79 -8.56 -5.67
C SER A 150 -7.71 -7.77 -4.74
N HIS A 151 -8.36 -6.70 -5.21
CA HIS A 151 -9.36 -5.97 -4.42
C HIS A 151 -10.58 -6.86 -4.15
N ALA A 152 -11.08 -7.57 -5.17
CA ALA A 152 -12.16 -8.53 -4.99
C ALA A 152 -11.80 -9.65 -4.01
N ALA A 153 -10.56 -10.17 -4.06
CA ALA A 153 -10.09 -11.19 -3.14
C ALA A 153 -9.90 -10.65 -1.71
N LEU A 154 -9.46 -9.40 -1.55
CA LEU A 154 -9.37 -8.71 -0.26
C LEU A 154 -10.74 -8.60 0.40
N VAL A 155 -11.78 -8.18 -0.34
CA VAL A 155 -13.15 -8.06 0.19
C VAL A 155 -13.66 -9.41 0.73
N ARG A 156 -13.30 -10.52 0.06
CA ARG A 156 -13.66 -11.88 0.47
C ARG A 156 -12.94 -12.35 1.74
N LEU A 157 -11.89 -11.67 2.21
CA LEU A 157 -11.29 -11.99 3.50
C LEU A 157 -12.24 -11.69 4.67
N ASP A 158 -13.22 -10.81 4.45
CA ASP A 158 -14.23 -10.38 5.43
C ASP A 158 -13.63 -9.88 6.76
N LEU A 159 -12.62 -9.03 6.66
CA LEU A 159 -11.94 -8.48 7.83
C LEU A 159 -12.74 -7.31 8.45
N PRO A 160 -12.86 -7.25 9.79
CA PRO A 160 -13.61 -6.20 10.46
C PRO A 160 -12.88 -4.85 10.47
N LEU A 161 -11.55 -4.86 10.35
CA LEU A 161 -10.69 -3.67 10.41
C LEU A 161 -9.56 -3.76 9.38
N LEU A 162 -9.40 -2.70 8.60
CA LEU A 162 -8.38 -2.56 7.56
C LEU A 162 -7.63 -1.24 7.75
N PHE A 163 -6.33 -1.25 7.50
CA PHE A 163 -5.51 -0.04 7.47
C PHE A 163 -4.84 0.12 6.09
N THR A 164 -4.73 1.35 5.61
CA THR A 164 -4.02 1.64 4.38
C THR A 164 -3.34 3.00 4.42
N THR A 165 -2.27 3.14 3.63
CA THR A 165 -1.64 4.41 3.29
C THR A 165 -1.97 4.89 1.88
N ASN A 166 -2.83 4.16 1.16
CA ASN A 166 -3.22 4.51 -0.20
C ASN A 166 -4.19 5.69 -0.18
N TYR A 167 -4.06 6.56 -1.18
CA TYR A 167 -4.91 7.74 -1.33
C TYR A 167 -6.16 7.45 -2.16
N ASP A 168 -6.07 6.52 -3.12
CA ASP A 168 -7.16 6.12 -4.01
C ASP A 168 -8.33 5.47 -3.27
N GLU A 169 -9.47 5.37 -3.94
CA GLU A 169 -10.74 4.86 -3.38
C GLU A 169 -11.08 3.44 -3.89
N LEU A 170 -10.07 2.68 -4.36
CA LEU A 170 -10.30 1.36 -4.99
C LEU A 170 -10.74 0.27 -4.00
N ILE A 171 -10.35 0.36 -2.73
CA ILE A 171 -10.83 -0.56 -1.69
C ILE A 171 -12.32 -0.30 -1.46
N GLU A 172 -12.69 0.96 -1.32
CA GLU A 172 -14.06 1.44 -1.15
C GLU A 172 -14.94 1.01 -2.33
N ALA A 173 -14.45 1.20 -3.57
CA ALA A 173 -15.11 0.75 -4.79
C ALA A 173 -15.33 -0.77 -4.79
N ALA A 174 -14.35 -1.57 -4.39
CA ALA A 174 -14.49 -3.03 -4.35
C ALA A 174 -15.52 -3.50 -3.31
N TYR A 175 -15.61 -2.84 -2.15
CA TYR A 175 -16.67 -3.11 -1.18
C TYR A 175 -18.06 -2.73 -1.72
N LEU A 176 -18.15 -1.61 -2.45
CA LEU A 176 -19.38 -1.17 -3.10
C LEU A 176 -19.84 -2.17 -4.19
N GLU A 177 -18.93 -2.63 -5.04
CA GLU A 177 -19.18 -3.65 -6.07
C GLU A 177 -19.67 -4.98 -5.46
N ALA A 178 -19.12 -5.35 -4.31
CA ALA A 178 -19.55 -6.53 -3.55
C ALA A 178 -20.85 -6.31 -2.76
N GLN A 179 -21.44 -5.11 -2.80
CA GLN A 179 -22.64 -4.72 -2.06
C GLN A 179 -22.49 -4.90 -0.53
N LEU A 180 -21.28 -4.69 -0.01
CA LEU A 180 -20.96 -4.80 1.41
C LEU A 180 -20.76 -3.42 2.03
N SER A 181 -21.28 -3.24 3.25
CA SER A 181 -21.09 -2.00 3.99
C SER A 181 -19.64 -1.88 4.48
N LEU A 182 -19.05 -0.72 4.21
CA LEU A 182 -17.73 -0.32 4.70
C LEU A 182 -17.82 1.09 5.29
N ARG A 183 -17.33 1.26 6.52
CA ARG A 183 -17.12 2.57 7.11
C ARG A 183 -15.68 3.00 6.91
N VAL A 184 -15.46 4.18 6.34
CA VAL A 184 -14.11 4.76 6.13
C VAL A 184 -13.82 5.89 7.12
N SER A 185 -12.61 5.93 7.67
CA SER A 185 -12.07 7.06 8.44
C SER A 185 -10.78 7.57 7.82
N ILE A 186 -10.79 8.85 7.46
CA ILE A 186 -9.68 9.58 6.81
C ILE A 186 -9.02 10.54 7.82
N THR A 187 -9.83 11.09 8.74
CA THR A 187 -9.38 12.01 9.79
C THR A 187 -9.53 11.39 11.18
N GLU A 188 -8.80 11.95 12.14
CA GLU A 188 -8.86 11.57 13.56
C GLU A 188 -10.29 11.66 14.13
N GLU A 189 -11.02 12.73 13.80
CA GLU A 189 -12.39 12.93 14.28
C GLU A 189 -13.37 11.91 13.69
N GLN A 190 -13.24 11.61 12.39
CA GLN A 190 -14.01 10.52 11.78
C GLN A 190 -13.67 9.17 12.42
N PHE A 191 -12.40 8.93 12.77
CA PHE A 191 -11.98 7.71 13.42
C PHE A 191 -12.62 7.54 14.80
N LYS A 192 -12.60 8.57 15.65
CA LYS A 192 -13.23 8.55 16.98
C LYS A 192 -14.72 8.22 16.90
N VAL A 193 -15.44 8.86 15.98
CA VAL A 193 -16.88 8.61 15.78
C VAL A 193 -17.13 7.18 15.30
N ARG A 194 -16.44 6.72 14.24
CA ARG A 194 -16.64 5.39 13.68
C ARG A 194 -16.24 4.26 14.64
N ARG A 195 -15.21 4.47 15.45
CA ARG A 195 -14.82 3.53 16.50
C ARG A 195 -15.92 3.34 17.53
N ALA A 196 -16.64 4.42 17.89
CA ALA A 196 -17.79 4.33 18.79
C ALA A 196 -18.99 3.61 18.16
N GLU A 197 -19.20 3.77 16.85
CA GLU A 197 -20.27 3.09 16.10
C GLU A 197 -20.08 1.56 15.99
N ARG A 198 -18.85 1.07 16.11
CA ARG A 198 -18.48 -0.36 15.95
C ARG A 198 -19.07 -0.98 14.67
N PRO A 199 -18.78 -0.40 13.49
CA PRO A 199 -19.29 -0.94 12.25
C PRO A 199 -18.76 -2.36 11.99
N PRO A 200 -19.49 -3.18 11.21
CA PRO A 200 -19.04 -4.53 10.89
C PRO A 200 -17.70 -4.55 10.13
N ARG A 201 -17.41 -3.50 9.35
CA ARG A 201 -16.17 -3.33 8.60
C ARG A 201 -15.73 -1.86 8.63
N HIS A 202 -14.48 -1.63 9.00
CA HIS A 202 -13.88 -0.30 9.13
C HIS A 202 -12.58 -0.22 8.34
N LEU A 203 -12.48 0.70 7.39
CA LEU A 203 -11.25 1.08 6.72
C LEU A 203 -10.68 2.37 7.34
N VAL A 204 -9.42 2.34 7.74
CA VAL A 204 -8.70 3.48 8.30
C VAL A 204 -7.59 3.90 7.33
N LYS A 205 -7.73 5.09 6.71
CA LYS A 205 -6.77 5.66 5.76
C LYS A 205 -5.80 6.55 6.51
N LEU A 206 -4.65 5.99 6.89
CA LEU A 206 -3.67 6.64 7.76
C LEU A 206 -3.05 7.88 7.12
N HIS A 207 -3.07 7.97 5.79
CA HIS A 207 -2.36 8.99 5.01
C HIS A 207 -3.32 9.93 4.27
N GLY A 208 -4.58 9.96 4.66
CA GLY A 208 -5.59 10.77 3.97
C GLY A 208 -6.19 10.04 2.77
N SER A 209 -6.93 10.79 1.96
CA SER A 209 -7.63 10.26 0.79
C SER A 209 -7.71 11.32 -0.30
N ILE A 210 -7.76 10.89 -1.57
CA ILE A 210 -7.69 11.79 -2.71
C ILE A 210 -8.99 12.59 -2.93
N ASP A 211 -10.13 12.11 -2.44
CA ASP A 211 -11.40 12.87 -2.37
C ASP A 211 -11.29 14.07 -1.40
N GLN A 212 -10.37 14.02 -0.44
CA GLN A 212 -10.06 15.08 0.51
C GLN A 212 -8.56 15.41 0.50
N PRO A 213 -8.03 16.05 -0.58
CA PRO A 213 -6.59 16.24 -0.77
C PRO A 213 -5.86 16.94 0.38
N ASP A 214 -6.53 17.80 1.13
CA ASP A 214 -5.95 18.52 2.28
C ASP A 214 -5.59 17.58 3.44
N THR A 215 -6.10 16.34 3.42
CA THR A 215 -5.78 15.30 4.40
C THR A 215 -4.56 14.47 4.02
N ILE A 216 -4.02 14.64 2.81
CA ILE A 216 -2.93 13.80 2.29
C ILE A 216 -1.65 13.98 3.12
N VAL A 217 -1.03 12.86 3.47
CA VAL A 217 0.28 12.80 4.12
C VAL A 217 1.31 12.37 3.10
N LEU A 218 2.13 13.31 2.65
CA LEU A 218 3.16 13.08 1.64
C LEU A 218 4.45 13.84 1.93
N THR A 219 4.37 15.12 2.31
CA THR A 219 5.56 15.93 2.61
C THR A 219 6.09 15.65 4.01
N ARG A 220 7.37 15.96 4.26
CA ARG A 220 7.97 15.92 5.60
C ARG A 220 7.09 16.59 6.67
N LEU A 221 6.55 17.77 6.35
CA LEU A 221 5.67 18.51 7.27
C LEU A 221 4.34 17.79 7.51
N ASP A 222 3.74 17.21 6.48
CA ASP A 222 2.49 16.45 6.63
C ASP A 222 2.70 15.21 7.51
N TYR A 223 3.83 14.50 7.35
CA TYR A 223 4.21 13.39 8.23
C TYR A 223 4.33 13.84 9.70
N ALA A 224 4.95 14.99 9.97
CA ALA A 224 5.06 15.54 11.32
C ALA A 224 3.68 15.93 11.89
N ARG A 225 2.83 16.58 11.09
CA ARG A 225 1.45 16.94 11.47
C ARG A 225 0.60 15.70 11.75
N ALA A 226 0.72 14.67 10.93
CA ALA A 226 0.01 13.41 11.11
C ALA A 226 0.37 12.73 12.44
N ARG A 227 1.66 12.67 12.78
CA ARG A 227 2.10 12.13 14.08
C ARG A 227 1.51 12.87 15.28
N ALA A 228 1.38 14.19 15.18
CA ALA A 228 0.82 15.01 16.25
C ALA A 228 -0.73 15.02 16.29
N GLY A 229 -1.38 14.91 15.13
CA GLY A 229 -2.83 15.11 14.99
C GLY A 229 -3.67 13.84 14.82
N ARG A 230 -3.05 12.68 14.56
CA ARG A 230 -3.74 11.37 14.35
C ARG A 230 -3.48 10.40 15.49
N THR A 231 -3.49 10.88 16.73
CA THR A 231 -3.02 10.15 17.91
C THR A 231 -3.81 8.86 18.20
N GLU A 232 -5.14 8.89 18.14
CA GLU A 232 -6.00 7.73 18.36
C GLU A 232 -5.91 6.74 17.21
N MET A 233 -5.84 7.23 15.95
CA MET A 233 -5.62 6.35 14.80
C MET A 233 -4.31 5.57 14.93
N LEU A 234 -3.21 6.26 15.26
CA LEU A 234 -1.89 5.63 15.42
C LEU A 234 -1.82 4.76 16.68
N SER A 235 -2.50 5.15 17.76
CA SER A 235 -2.61 4.33 18.98
C SER A 235 -3.43 3.06 18.75
N SER A 236 -4.51 3.15 17.96
CA SER A 236 -5.29 1.97 17.56
C SER A 236 -4.43 1.05 16.71
N LEU A 237 -3.72 1.58 15.70
CA LEU A 237 -2.78 0.78 14.90
C LEU A 237 -1.75 0.09 15.80
N ARG A 238 -1.17 0.82 16.76
CA ARG A 238 -0.22 0.27 17.74
C ARG A 238 -0.80 -0.88 18.55
N ASN A 239 -2.00 -0.71 19.09
CA ASN A 239 -2.67 -1.74 19.89
C ASN A 239 -2.98 -2.99 19.06
N GLU A 240 -3.51 -2.79 17.85
CA GLU A 240 -3.77 -3.89 16.92
C GLU A 240 -2.48 -4.65 16.56
N MET A 241 -1.34 -3.95 16.38
CA MET A 241 -0.04 -4.58 16.13
C MET A 241 0.51 -5.37 17.34
N ILE A 242 0.05 -5.08 18.55
CA ILE A 242 0.42 -5.80 19.78
C ILE A 242 -0.45 -7.05 19.95
N ASP A 243 -1.74 -6.96 19.61
CA ASP A 243 -2.72 -7.99 19.95
C ASP A 243 -3.03 -8.96 18.80
N THR A 244 -2.74 -8.59 17.55
CA THR A 244 -3.14 -9.34 16.34
C THR A 244 -1.98 -9.63 15.40
N ALA A 245 -2.10 -10.73 14.66
CA ALA A 245 -1.18 -11.02 13.58
C ALA A 245 -1.38 -10.01 12.44
N PHE A 246 -0.30 -9.66 11.76
CA PHE A 246 -0.31 -8.59 10.77
C PHE A 246 0.12 -9.08 9.38
N LEU A 247 -0.58 -8.68 8.32
CA LEU A 247 -0.21 -8.95 6.93
C LEU A 247 -0.02 -7.67 6.10
N PHE A 248 1.21 -7.46 5.60
CA PHE A 248 1.53 -6.41 4.63
C PHE A 248 1.30 -6.89 3.20
N VAL A 249 0.36 -6.29 2.49
CA VAL A 249 0.07 -6.55 1.07
C VAL A 249 0.45 -5.34 0.25
N GLY A 250 1.31 -5.56 -0.75
CA GLY A 250 1.65 -4.49 -1.68
C GLY A 250 2.45 -3.33 -1.06
N PHE A 251 3.18 -3.63 0.01
CA PHE A 251 3.88 -2.65 0.82
C PHE A 251 5.39 -2.92 0.81
N SER A 252 6.17 -1.86 0.64
CA SER A 252 7.64 -1.91 0.59
C SER A 252 8.31 -1.88 1.96
N LEU A 253 7.55 -1.71 3.05
CA LEU A 253 8.09 -1.42 4.39
C LEU A 253 8.98 -0.16 4.40
N SER A 254 8.73 0.76 3.48
CA SER A 254 9.50 1.99 3.33
C SER A 254 8.75 3.23 3.83
N ASP A 255 7.52 3.06 4.34
CA ASP A 255 6.79 4.18 4.94
C ASP A 255 7.39 4.58 6.30
N PRO A 256 7.76 5.86 6.48
CA PRO A 256 8.39 6.33 7.72
C PRO A 256 7.51 6.17 8.97
N ASN A 257 6.20 6.44 8.88
CA ASN A 257 5.32 6.38 10.07
C ASN A 257 5.14 4.93 10.51
N PHE A 258 4.94 4.02 9.55
CA PHE A 258 4.87 2.60 9.86
C PHE A 258 6.16 2.08 10.49
N ASN A 259 7.33 2.40 9.91
CA ASN A 259 8.61 1.92 10.42
C ASN A 259 8.91 2.40 11.84
N LEU A 260 8.51 3.63 12.16
CA LEU A 260 8.59 4.17 13.52
C LEU A 260 7.70 3.36 14.48
N ILE A 261 6.42 3.16 14.16
CA ILE A 261 5.50 2.41 15.03
C ILE A 261 5.96 0.97 15.22
N HIS A 262 6.32 0.29 14.13
CA HIS A 262 6.81 -1.08 14.18
C HIS A 262 8.11 -1.20 14.99
N GLY A 263 9.04 -0.26 14.82
CA GLY A 263 10.28 -0.18 15.58
C GLY A 263 10.02 0.02 17.07
N ASP A 264 9.17 0.98 17.43
CA ASP A 264 8.81 1.30 18.81
C ASP A 264 8.17 0.11 19.54
N ILE A 265 7.25 -0.58 18.88
CA ILE A 265 6.59 -1.75 19.46
C ILE A 265 7.61 -2.87 19.67
N ARG A 266 8.51 -3.12 18.70
CA ARG A 266 9.54 -4.15 18.84
C ARG A 266 10.56 -3.84 19.92
N LEU A 267 10.92 -2.57 20.11
CA LEU A 267 11.81 -2.15 21.19
C LEU A 267 11.20 -2.45 22.57
N VAL A 268 9.88 -2.28 22.72
CA VAL A 268 9.18 -2.48 24.00
C VAL A 268 8.85 -3.95 24.27
N TYR A 269 8.34 -4.66 23.27
CA TYR A 269 7.76 -6.00 23.44
C TYR A 269 8.66 -7.15 22.93
N GLY A 270 9.73 -6.85 22.19
CA GLY A 270 10.69 -7.85 21.70
C GLY A 270 10.03 -8.94 20.85
N MET A 271 10.33 -10.21 21.18
CA MET A 271 9.82 -11.39 20.47
C MET A 271 8.44 -11.86 20.97
N ASN A 272 7.85 -11.19 21.97
CA ASN A 272 6.53 -11.55 22.51
C ASN A 272 5.36 -11.00 21.68
N LEU A 273 5.63 -10.49 20.49
CA LEU A 273 4.61 -9.97 19.59
C LEU A 273 4.02 -11.08 18.70
N PRO A 274 2.76 -10.94 18.29
CA PRO A 274 2.19 -11.76 17.23
C PRO A 274 3.05 -11.73 15.96
N ALA A 275 2.98 -12.80 15.18
CA ALA A 275 3.74 -12.91 13.95
C ALA A 275 3.30 -11.84 12.93
N SER A 276 4.28 -11.12 12.37
CA SER A 276 4.08 -10.26 11.21
C SER A 276 4.39 -11.03 9.92
N TYR A 277 3.64 -10.73 8.87
CA TYR A 277 3.72 -11.37 7.56
C TYR A 277 3.78 -10.29 6.48
N THR A 278 4.51 -10.54 5.40
CA THR A 278 4.47 -9.72 4.19
C THR A 278 4.45 -10.61 2.96
N VAL A 279 3.79 -10.14 1.90
CA VAL A 279 3.81 -10.78 0.60
C VAL A 279 4.75 -10.01 -0.32
N GLN A 280 5.66 -10.73 -0.97
CA GLN A 280 6.64 -10.13 -1.88
C GLN A 280 6.66 -10.92 -3.19
N GLY A 281 6.74 -10.19 -4.32
CA GLY A 281 7.06 -10.80 -5.60
C GLY A 281 8.53 -11.20 -5.66
N ARG A 282 8.84 -12.25 -6.42
CA ARG A 282 10.17 -12.76 -6.76
C ARG A 282 11.11 -12.94 -5.57
N ARG A 283 11.42 -14.20 -5.25
CA ARG A 283 12.29 -14.55 -4.13
C ARG A 283 13.64 -13.82 -4.14
N ASN A 284 13.91 -13.05 -3.10
CA ASN A 284 15.19 -12.36 -2.88
C ASN A 284 15.80 -12.79 -1.54
N PRO A 285 16.85 -13.65 -1.52
CA PRO A 285 17.45 -14.16 -0.28
C PRO A 285 18.01 -13.09 0.66
N VAL A 286 18.49 -11.96 0.13
CA VAL A 286 19.05 -10.87 0.94
C VAL A 286 17.92 -10.11 1.64
N LYS A 287 16.87 -9.75 0.89
CA LYS A 287 15.66 -9.11 1.45
C LYS A 287 14.98 -10.03 2.46
N ASP A 288 14.91 -11.32 2.18
CA ASP A 288 14.37 -12.36 3.07
C ASP A 288 15.11 -12.41 4.42
N ARG A 289 16.45 -12.34 4.40
CA ARG A 289 17.26 -12.25 5.63
C ARG A 289 17.02 -10.95 6.39
N TYR A 290 16.90 -9.83 5.68
CA TYR A 290 16.60 -8.53 6.30
C TYR A 290 15.21 -8.53 6.98
N LEU A 291 14.16 -8.96 6.28
CA LEU A 291 12.81 -9.04 6.82
C LEU A 291 12.71 -9.99 8.02
N ARG A 292 13.44 -11.12 7.99
CA ARG A 292 13.57 -11.99 9.17
C ARG A 292 14.26 -11.32 10.35
N SER A 293 15.25 -10.46 10.14
CA SER A 293 15.88 -9.70 11.24
C SER A 293 14.91 -8.69 11.88
N LEU A 294 13.91 -8.24 11.12
CA LEU A 294 12.78 -7.47 11.60
C LEU A 294 11.64 -8.36 12.14
N ALA A 295 11.86 -9.67 12.29
CA ALA A 295 10.88 -10.70 12.62
C ALA A 295 9.56 -10.60 11.81
N VAL A 296 9.70 -10.28 10.52
CA VAL A 296 8.63 -10.33 9.53
C VAL A 296 8.80 -11.59 8.69
N ASN A 297 7.78 -12.45 8.69
CA ASN A 297 7.73 -13.63 7.85
C ASN A 297 7.33 -13.24 6.42
N THR A 298 7.97 -13.81 5.41
CA THR A 298 7.71 -13.42 4.02
C THR A 298 7.11 -14.59 3.24
N VAL A 299 5.94 -14.37 2.64
CA VAL A 299 5.36 -15.24 1.62
C VAL A 299 5.86 -14.74 0.27
N TRP A 300 6.60 -15.60 -0.43
CA TRP A 300 7.21 -15.27 -1.71
C TRP A 300 6.34 -15.77 -2.86
N LEU A 301 5.81 -14.85 -3.67
CA LEU A 301 5.13 -15.17 -4.92
C LEU A 301 6.14 -15.22 -6.07
N ASN A 302 5.83 -15.98 -7.12
CA ASN A 302 6.57 -15.91 -8.37
C ASN A 302 6.28 -14.61 -9.12
N SER A 303 5.05 -14.09 -8.96
CA SER A 303 4.60 -12.83 -9.54
C SER A 303 3.47 -12.21 -8.70
N TRP A 304 3.35 -10.88 -8.73
CA TRP A 304 2.21 -10.19 -8.13
C TRP A 304 0.85 -10.56 -8.73
N ASN A 305 0.83 -11.14 -9.94
CA ASN A 305 -0.38 -11.71 -10.54
C ASN A 305 -0.95 -12.89 -9.73
N GLU A 306 -0.16 -13.48 -8.83
CA GLU A 306 -0.61 -14.56 -7.92
C GLU A 306 -1.23 -14.00 -6.63
N MET A 307 -1.22 -12.68 -6.42
CA MET A 307 -1.82 -12.05 -5.24
C MET A 307 -3.30 -12.42 -5.01
N PRO A 308 -4.18 -12.42 -6.04
CA PRO A 308 -5.57 -12.84 -5.84
C PRO A 308 -5.70 -14.29 -5.36
N ASP A 309 -4.85 -15.20 -5.87
CA ASP A 309 -4.80 -16.60 -5.45
C ASP A 309 -4.30 -16.71 -4.00
N PHE A 310 -3.27 -15.95 -3.63
CA PHE A 310 -2.78 -15.88 -2.25
C PHE A 310 -3.88 -15.42 -1.28
N LEU A 311 -4.54 -14.28 -1.55
CA LEU A 311 -5.61 -13.75 -0.70
C LEU A 311 -6.77 -14.76 -0.58
N THR A 312 -7.16 -15.38 -1.69
CA THR A 312 -8.21 -16.42 -1.67
C THR A 312 -7.79 -17.63 -0.83
N ARG A 313 -6.51 -18.00 -0.85
CA ARG A 313 -6.00 -19.16 -0.10
C ARG A 313 -5.89 -18.92 1.39
N ILE A 314 -5.67 -17.70 1.87
CA ILE A 314 -5.59 -17.43 3.32
C ILE A 314 -6.98 -17.39 3.98
N ASN A 315 -8.05 -17.19 3.21
CA ASN A 315 -9.43 -17.39 3.69
C ASN A 315 -10.29 -18.13 2.64
N PRO A 316 -10.19 -19.47 2.56
CA PRO A 316 -10.95 -20.26 1.59
C PRO A 316 -12.42 -20.44 1.99
N ALA A 317 -12.80 -20.07 3.22
CA ALA A 317 -14.14 -20.31 3.79
C ALA A 317 -15.24 -19.45 3.14
N VAL A 318 -14.87 -18.42 2.36
CA VAL A 318 -15.80 -17.62 1.53
C VAL A 318 -15.86 -18.16 0.10
N LEU A 319 -15.98 -19.49 -0.04
CA LEU A 319 -16.34 -20.15 -1.29
C LEU A 319 -17.87 -20.37 -1.36
N VAL A 320 -18.56 -19.28 -1.70
CA VAL A 320 -19.85 -19.12 -2.43
C VAL A 320 -21.19 -19.58 -1.80
N PRO A 321 -22.33 -19.00 -2.27
CA PRO A 321 -23.21 -19.84 -3.09
C PRO A 321 -23.45 -19.24 -4.48
N ALA A 322 -23.42 -20.12 -5.49
CA ALA A 322 -23.67 -19.82 -6.89
C ALA A 322 -24.92 -18.94 -7.09
N PRO A 323 -24.99 -18.12 -8.15
CA PRO A 323 -26.21 -17.39 -8.47
C PRO A 323 -27.37 -18.38 -8.54
N ALA A 324 -28.44 -18.08 -7.81
CA ALA A 324 -29.65 -18.87 -7.85
C ALA A 324 -30.06 -19.05 -9.31
N ARG A 325 -30.12 -20.30 -9.79
CA ARG A 325 -30.76 -20.60 -11.07
C ARG A 325 -32.15 -20.00 -11.01
N ALA A 326 -32.45 -19.12 -11.96
CA ALA A 326 -33.81 -18.60 -12.14
C ALA A 326 -34.78 -19.79 -12.19
N PRO A 327 -35.94 -19.72 -11.51
CA PRO A 327 -36.96 -20.73 -11.68
C PRO A 327 -37.36 -20.70 -13.15
N GLY A 328 -37.33 -21.87 -13.80
CA GLY A 328 -37.76 -22.00 -15.18
C GLY A 328 -39.16 -21.44 -15.35
N GLY A 329 -39.30 -20.53 -16.32
CA GLY A 329 -40.54 -20.01 -16.87
C GLY A 329 -40.39 -19.92 -18.37
#